data_AF-A0A971T6A5-F1
#
_entry.id   AF-A0A971T6A5-F1
#
_cell.length_a   1.000
_cell.length_b   1.000
_cell.length_c   1.000
_cell.angle_alpha   90.00
_cell.angle_beta   90.00
_cell.angle_gamma   90.00
#
_symmetry.space_group_name_H-M   'P 1'
#
loop_
_entity.id
_entity.type
_entity.pdbx_description
1 polymer ?
#
loop_
_entity_poly.entity_id
_entity_poly.type
_entity_poly.pdbx_seq_one_letter_code
_entity_poly.pdbx_strand_id
1 'polypeptide(L)'
;MTELQKVFLTYSFLYYLVKVGFYIALWVALVAVERYARLRHEKVKQYLRQKRAEERVRWEVAYRLHDNKNELPVQQGPRSLSQLINNPNSFTAYSYVNN
;
A
#
# COMPACT_ATOMS: atom_id res chain seq x y z
N MET A 1 13.73 -48.89 41.47
CA MET A 1 13.86 -48.38 40.08
C MET A 1 15.19 -48.89 39.54
N THR A 2 15.17 -49.68 38.47
CA THR A 2 16.40 -50.26 37.90
C THR A 2 17.22 -49.18 37.21
N GLU A 3 18.53 -49.38 37.08
CA GLU A 3 19.41 -48.42 36.37
C GLU A 3 18.93 -48.18 34.93
N LEU A 4 18.45 -49.23 34.26
CA LEU A 4 17.92 -49.15 32.91
C LEU A 4 16.65 -48.28 32.83
N GLN A 5 15.78 -48.33 33.85
CA GLN A 5 14.59 -47.47 33.94
C GLN A 5 14.97 -46.00 34.15
N LYS A 6 15.99 -45.72 34.98
CA LYS A 6 16.47 -44.33 35.20
C LYS A 6 17.02 -43.72 33.92
N VAL A 7 17.85 -44.47 33.20
CA VAL A 7 18.43 -44.01 31.93
C VAL A 7 17.34 -43.75 30.89
N PHE A 8 16.39 -44.68 30.74
CA PHE A 8 15.26 -44.52 29.83
C PHE A 8 14.41 -43.27 30.15
N LEU A 9 14.12 -43.03 31.43
CA LEU A 9 13.32 -41.87 31.85
C LEU A 9 14.04 -40.55 31.58
N THR A 10 15.35 -40.49 31.83
CA THR A 10 16.15 -39.28 31.58
C THR A 10 16.22 -38.95 30.09
N TYR A 11 16.45 -39.94 29.22
CA TYR A 11 16.51 -39.71 27.77
C TYR A 11 15.14 -39.32 27.20
N SER A 12 14.07 -39.98 27.63
CA SER A 12 12.72 -39.61 27.20
C SER A 12 12.33 -38.20 27.68
N PHE A 13 12.68 -37.83 28.90
CA PHE A 13 12.50 -36.48 29.41
C PHE A 13 13.26 -35.43 28.57
N LEU A 14 14.56 -35.65 28.30
CA LEU A 14 15.37 -34.78 27.44
C LEU A 14 14.79 -34.66 26.04
N TYR A 15 14.35 -35.78 25.45
CA TYR A 15 13.72 -35.80 24.13
C TYR A 15 12.48 -34.89 24.09
N TYR A 16 11.58 -35.00 25.07
CA TYR A 16 10.41 -34.14 25.13
C TYR A 16 10.74 -32.68 25.41
N LEU A 17 11.74 -32.40 26.24
CA LEU A 17 12.18 -31.04 26.54
C LEU A 17 12.70 -30.34 25.28
N VAL A 18 13.57 -31.01 24.52
CA VAL A 18 14.07 -30.49 23.24
C VAL A 18 12.95 -30.33 22.22
N LYS A 19 12.05 -31.32 22.13
CA LYS A 19 10.92 -31.28 21.20
C LYS A 19 9.99 -30.08 21.49
N VAL A 20 9.63 -29.87 22.76
CA VAL A 20 8.80 -28.72 23.19
C VAL A 20 9.54 -27.41 22.94
N GLY A 21 10.82 -27.33 23.29
CA GLY A 21 11.64 -26.15 23.02
C GLY A 21 11.66 -25.78 21.54
N PHE A 22 11.77 -26.78 20.66
CA PHE A 22 11.73 -26.56 19.21
C PHE A 22 10.38 -26.03 18.71
N TYR A 23 9.26 -26.58 19.21
CA TYR A 23 7.92 -26.08 18.86
C TYR A 23 7.72 -24.64 19.32
N ILE A 24 8.16 -24.28 20.53
CA ILE A 24 8.06 -22.92 21.05
C ILE A 24 8.92 -21.97 20.20
N ALA A 25 10.15 -22.36 19.85
CA ALA A 25 11.03 -21.55 19.02
C ALA A 25 10.41 -21.25 17.65
N LEU A 26 9.85 -22.27 16.98
CA LEU A 26 9.14 -22.10 15.72
C LEU A 26 7.91 -21.21 15.86
N TRP A 27 7.15 -21.36 16.95
CA TRP A 27 5.98 -20.53 17.21
C TRP A 27 6.35 -19.05 17.38
N VAL A 28 7.40 -18.76 18.15
CA VAL A 28 7.91 -17.38 18.32
C VAL A 28 8.41 -16.81 16.99
N ALA A 29 9.14 -17.61 16.21
CA ALA A 29 9.61 -17.19 14.89
C ALA A 29 8.44 -16.84 13.96
N LEU A 30 7.38 -17.66 13.96
CA LEU A 30 6.17 -17.41 13.17
C LEU A 30 5.50 -16.09 13.57
N VAL A 31 5.31 -15.85 14.88
CA VAL A 31 4.73 -14.60 15.39
C VAL A 31 5.57 -13.39 15.01
N ALA A 32 6.90 -13.50 15.06
CA ALA A 32 7.80 -12.41 14.67
C ALA A 32 7.69 -12.09 13.18
N VAL A 33 7.68 -13.11 12.31
CA VAL A 33 7.53 -12.94 10.87
C VAL A 33 6.18 -12.33 10.51
N GLU A 34 5.09 -12.79 11.14
CA GLU A 34 3.77 -12.21 10.93
C GLU A 34 3.73 -10.72 11.30
N ARG A 35 4.26 -10.36 12.47
CA ARG A 35 4.31 -8.96 12.90
C ARG A 35 5.10 -8.11 11.91
N TYR A 36 6.25 -8.60 11.46
CA TYR A 36 7.06 -7.91 10.46
C TYR A 36 6.31 -7.73 9.13
N ALA A 37 5.62 -8.77 8.65
CA ALA A 37 4.84 -8.73 7.44
C ALA A 37 3.68 -7.71 7.53
N ARG A 38 2.96 -7.67 8.66
CA ARG A 38 1.89 -6.69 8.89
C ARG A 38 2.41 -5.26 8.89
N LEU A 39 3.50 -4.98 9.62
CA LEU A 39 4.13 -3.65 9.65
C LEU A 39 4.60 -3.22 8.26
N ARG A 40 5.19 -4.14 7.47
CA ARG A 40 5.62 -3.84 6.11
C ARG A 40 4.43 -3.52 5.21
N HIS A 41 3.34 -4.30 5.33
CA HIS A 41 2.12 -4.07 4.57
C HIS A 41 1.48 -2.71 4.90
N GLU A 42 1.43 -2.33 6.17
CA GLU A 42 0.92 -1.03 6.61
C GLU A 42 1.74 0.12 6.05
N LYS A 43 3.08 0.04 6.10
CA LYS A 43 3.98 1.05 5.52
C LYS A 43 3.74 1.24 4.02
N VAL A 44 3.64 0.14 3.27
CA VAL A 44 3.36 0.19 1.82
C VAL A 44 1.99 0.83 1.55
N LYS A 45 0.96 0.48 2.34
CA LYS A 45 -0.37 1.06 2.21
C LYS A 45 -0.39 2.56 2.49
N GLN A 46 0.33 3.02 3.52
CA GLN A 46 0.48 4.44 3.83
C GLN A 46 1.20 5.18 2.69
N TYR A 47 2.31 4.64 2.19
CA TYR A 47 3.04 5.21 1.07
C TYR A 47 2.16 5.35 -0.19
N LEU A 48 1.42 4.30 -0.56
CA LEU A 48 0.50 4.34 -1.70
C LEU A 48 -0.63 5.34 -1.51
N ARG A 49 -1.14 5.51 -0.29
CA ARG A 49 -2.17 6.51 0.01
C ARG A 49 -1.64 7.93 -0.15
N GLN A 50 -0.44 8.20 0.36
CA GLN A 50 0.24 9.49 0.18
C GLN A 50 0.47 9.78 -1.31
N LYS A 51 1.05 8.82 -2.05
CA LYS A 51 1.28 8.96 -3.49
C LYS A 51 -0.02 9.26 -4.26
N ARG A 52 -1.10 8.55 -3.95
CA ARG A 52 -2.41 8.82 -4.57
C ARG A 52 -2.97 10.19 -4.20
N ALA A 53 -2.72 10.68 -2.99
CA ALA A 53 -3.13 12.02 -2.58
C ALA A 53 -2.35 13.10 -3.35
N GLU A 54 -1.04 12.94 -3.48
CA GLU A 54 -0.18 13.82 -4.28
C GLU A 54 -0.58 13.80 -5.76
N GLU A 55 -0.86 12.63 -6.32
CA GLU A 55 -1.38 12.49 -7.68
C GLU A 55 -2.73 13.20 -7.81
N ARG A 56 -3.66 13.06 -6.86
CA ARG A 56 -4.95 13.79 -6.91
C ARG A 56 -4.75 15.30 -6.96
N VAL A 57 -3.84 15.86 -6.18
CA VAL A 57 -3.52 17.30 -6.20
C VAL A 57 -2.89 17.69 -7.54
N ARG A 58 -1.91 16.92 -8.02
CA ARG A 58 -1.23 17.20 -9.30
C ARG A 58 -2.18 17.15 -10.50
N TRP A 59 -3.11 16.20 -10.48
CA TRP A 59 -4.09 15.98 -11.55
C TRP A 59 -5.40 16.71 -11.30
N GLU A 60 -5.54 17.49 -10.23
CA GLU A 60 -6.78 18.16 -9.85
C GLU A 60 -7.30 19.06 -10.98
N VAL A 61 -6.42 19.84 -11.61
CA VAL A 61 -6.77 20.70 -12.74
C VAL A 61 -7.25 19.86 -13.93
N ALA A 62 -6.57 18.76 -14.25
CA ALA A 62 -6.95 17.88 -15.36
C ALA A 62 -8.29 17.18 -15.09
N TYR A 63 -8.53 16.72 -13.86
CA TYR A 63 -9.81 16.13 -13.45
C TYR A 63 -10.94 17.14 -13.48
N ARG A 64 -10.74 18.36 -12.94
CA ARG A 64 -11.74 19.44 -13.03
C ARG A 64 -12.09 19.77 -14.48
N LEU A 65 -11.08 19.85 -15.36
CA LEU A 65 -11.30 20.08 -16.79
C LEU A 65 -12.06 18.93 -17.47
N HIS A 66 -11.78 17.69 -17.09
CA HIS A 66 -12.48 16.50 -17.60
C HIS A 66 -13.94 16.44 -17.13
N ASP A 67 -14.19 16.67 -15.83
CA ASP A 67 -15.52 16.62 -15.25
C ASP A 67 -16.40 17.75 -15.81
N ASN A 68 -15.87 18.97 -15.92
CA ASN A 68 -16.54 20.09 -16.56
C ASN A 68 -16.82 19.82 -18.05
N LYS A 69 -16.03 19.00 -18.74
CA LYS A 69 -16.27 18.62 -20.14
C LYS A 69 -17.47 17.67 -20.28
N ASN A 70 -17.73 16.81 -19.29
CA ASN A 70 -18.84 15.87 -19.32
C ASN A 70 -20.20 16.55 -19.03
N GLU A 71 -20.18 17.68 -18.32
CA GLU A 71 -21.37 18.51 -18.07
C GLU A 71 -21.74 19.42 -19.25
N LEU A 72 -20.80 19.65 -20.17
CA LEU A 72 -21.01 20.48 -21.35
C LEU A 72 -21.47 19.61 -22.54
N PRO A 73 -22.48 20.04 -23.32
CA PRO A 73 -22.87 19.32 -24.52
C PRO A 73 -21.67 19.21 -25.46
N VAL A 74 -21.39 17.99 -25.93
CA VAL A 74 -20.29 17.66 -26.85
C VAL A 74 -20.38 18.57 -28.07
N GLN A 75 -19.58 19.64 -28.10
CA GLN A 75 -19.49 20.50 -29.28
C GLN A 75 -18.82 19.69 -30.40
N GLN A 76 -19.62 19.33 -31.40
CA GLN A 76 -19.24 18.53 -32.56
C GLN A 76 -18.41 19.41 -33.52
N GLY A 77 -17.08 19.41 -33.37
CA GLY A 77 -16.18 19.98 -34.37
C GLY A 77 -14.83 20.46 -33.82
N PRO A 78 -13.76 20.48 -34.64
CA PRO A 78 -12.46 21.03 -34.24
C PRO A 78 -12.59 22.54 -33.95
N ARG A 79 -12.19 22.96 -32.74
CA ARG A 79 -12.21 24.37 -32.31
C ARG A 79 -11.17 25.18 -33.08
N SER A 80 -11.51 26.43 -33.44
CA SER A 80 -10.56 27.33 -34.11
C SER A 80 -9.47 27.81 -33.11
N LEU A 81 -8.30 28.22 -33.63
CA LEU A 81 -7.14 28.59 -32.80
C LEU A 81 -7.45 29.72 -31.78
N SER A 82 -8.27 30.71 -32.17
CA SER A 82 -8.70 31.79 -31.28
C SER A 82 -9.59 31.29 -30.13
N GLN A 83 -10.40 30.25 -30.37
CA GLN A 83 -11.25 29.60 -29.35
C GLN A 83 -10.47 28.67 -28.43
N LEU A 84 -9.25 28.26 -28.81
CA LEU A 84 -8.35 27.47 -27.97
C LEU A 84 -7.58 28.38 -26.99
N ILE A 85 -7.10 29.53 -27.46
CA ILE A 85 -6.32 30.49 -26.66
C ILE A 85 -7.21 31.19 -25.62
N ASN A 86 -8.41 31.63 -26.02
CA ASN A 86 -9.33 32.38 -25.14
C ASN A 86 -10.30 31.47 -24.36
N ASN A 87 -10.06 30.15 -24.36
CA ASN A 87 -10.94 29.22 -23.67
C ASN A 87 -10.73 29.30 -22.15
N PRO A 88 -11.76 29.62 -21.33
CA PRO A 88 -11.62 29.57 -19.88
C PRO A 88 -11.40 28.16 -19.34
N ASN A 89 -11.65 27.13 -20.16
CA ASN A 89 -11.45 25.71 -19.85
C ASN A 89 -10.24 25.12 -20.60
N SER A 90 -9.31 25.93 -21.13
CA SER A 90 -8.04 25.41 -21.65
C SER A 90 -7.02 25.23 -20.51
N PHE A 91 -6.10 24.28 -20.70
CA PHE A 91 -5.02 24.02 -19.76
C PHE A 91 -4.16 25.28 -19.50
N THR A 92 -4.02 26.14 -20.51
CA THR A 92 -3.27 27.40 -20.44
C THR A 92 -3.95 28.47 -19.60
N ALA A 93 -5.28 28.44 -19.42
CA ALA A 93 -5.98 29.42 -18.58
C ALA A 93 -5.66 29.24 -17.08
N TYR A 94 -5.36 28.01 -16.65
CA TYR A 94 -5.04 27.67 -15.27
C TYR A 94 -3.54 27.69 -14.96
N SER A 95 -2.67 27.72 -15.99
CA SER A 95 -1.21 27.72 -15.79
C SER A 95 -0.63 29.06 -15.33
N TYR A 96 -1.36 30.16 -15.47
CA TYR A 96 -0.89 31.52 -15.10
C TYR A 96 -1.31 31.98 -13.70
N VAL A 97 -2.04 31.16 -12.94
CA VAL A 97 -2.67 31.59 -11.66
C VAL A 97 -1.70 31.55 -10.46
N ASN A 98 -0.44 31.12 -10.65
CA ASN A 98 0.50 30.90 -9.55
C ASN A 98 1.87 31.58 -9.77
N ASN A 99 1.87 32.87 -10.09
CA ASN A 99 3.06 33.74 -10.06
C ASN A 99 2.93 34.79 -8.96
#